data_AF-A0A073K5D1-F1
#
_entry.id   AF-A0A073K5D1-F1
#
_cell.length_a   1.000
_cell.length_b   1.000
_cell.length_c   1.000
_cell.angle_alpha   90.00
_cell.angle_beta   90.00
_cell.angle_gamma   90.00
#
_symmetry.space_group_name_H-M   'P 1'
#
loop_
_entity.id
_entity.type
_entity.pdbx_description
1 polymer ?
#
loop_
_entity_poly.entity_id
_entity_poly.type
_entity_poly.pdbx_seq_one_letter_code
_entity_poly.pdbx_strand_id
1 'polypeptide(L)' 'MVDNYAIEIKDAADGKVYLLCEEGSAEVLTFDTYEEADDYNYEFEDILTDGLTSRAVKTSEYFN' A
#
# COMPACT_ATOMS: atom_id res chain seq x y z
N MET A 1 -20.65 -3.93 4.19
CA MET A 1 -19.37 -3.41 4.68
C MET A 1 -18.70 -2.82 3.47
N VAL A 2 -18.34 -1.54 3.49
CA VAL A 2 -17.51 -0.98 2.42
C VAL A 2 -16.14 -1.63 2.62
N ASP A 3 -15.67 -2.34 1.60
CA ASP A 3 -14.32 -2.90 1.62
C ASP A 3 -13.36 -1.70 1.54
N ASN A 4 -12.46 -1.58 2.51
CA ASN A 4 -11.39 -0.60 2.44
C ASN A 4 -10.11 -1.28 1.95
N TYR A 5 -9.35 -0.56 1.15
CA TYR A 5 -8.10 -1.03 0.55
C TYR A 5 -6.93 -0.18 1.03
N ALA A 6 -5.75 -0.77 1.13
CA ALA A 6 -4.51 -0.08 1.44
C ALA A 6 -3.43 -0.52 0.44
N ILE A 7 -2.34 0.23 0.36
CA ILE A 7 -1.17 -0.17 -0.42
C ILE A 7 -0.19 -0.93 0.47
N GLU A 8 0.03 -2.20 0.14
CA GLU A 8 1.12 -3.00 0.68
C GLU A 8 2.38 -2.76 -0.15
N ILE A 9 3.50 -2.49 0.53
CA ILE A 9 4.82 -2.44 -0.07
C ILE A 9 5.60 -3.64 0.46
N LYS A 10 6.17 -4.43 -0.44
CA LYS A 10 6.97 -5.59 -0.11
C LYS A 10 8.39 -5.42 -0.58
N ASP A 11 9.32 -5.69 0.33
CA ASP A 11 10.74 -5.81 0.01
C ASP A 11 11.01 -7.22 -0.53
N ALA A 12 11.43 -7.31 -1.79
CA ALA A 12 11.72 -8.59 -2.44
C ALA A 12 13.00 -9.25 -1.94
N ALA A 13 13.92 -8.49 -1.33
CA ALA A 13 15.21 -8.98 -0.86
C ALA A 13 15.11 -9.60 0.53
N ASP A 14 14.35 -9.00 1.45
CA ASP A 14 14.23 -9.46 2.84
C ASP A 14 12.84 -9.98 3.23
N GLY A 15 11.85 -9.82 2.35
CA GLY A 15 10.48 -10.31 2.54
C GLY A 15 9.66 -9.49 3.54
N LYS A 16 10.16 -8.34 4.01
CA LYS A 16 9.39 -7.45 4.89
C LYS A 16 8.23 -6.82 4.15
N VAL A 17 7.19 -6.56 4.92
CA VAL A 17 5.93 -5.98 4.47
C VAL A 17 5.71 -4.67 5.21
N TYR A 18 5.34 -3.65 4.46
CA TYR A 18 5.01 -2.31 4.93
C TYR A 18 3.63 -1.92 4.38
N LEU A 19 2.97 -0.99 5.06
CA LEU A 19 1.74 -0.37 4.58
C LEU A 19 1.98 1.12 4.37
N LEU A 20 1.43 1.67 3.28
CA LEU A 20 1.53 3.09 2.99
C LEU A 20 0.73 3.90 4.01
N CYS A 21 1.36 4.93 4.59
CA CYS A 21 0.73 5.84 5.54
C CYS A 21 0.48 7.22 4.94
N GLU A 22 -0.47 7.95 5.52
CA GLU A 22 -0.66 9.37 5.23
C GLU A 22 0.61 10.17 5.58
N GLU A 23 0.97 11.13 4.74
CA GLU A 23 2.15 11.95 4.94
C GLU A 23 2.08 12.70 6.28
N GLY A 24 3.09 12.52 7.12
CA GLY A 24 3.14 13.14 8.44
C GLY A 24 2.27 12.47 9.51
N SER A 25 1.64 11.33 9.20
CA SER A 25 0.84 10.53 10.13
C SER A 25 1.36 9.09 10.24
N ALA A 26 0.95 8.41 11.32
CA ALA A 26 1.12 6.96 11.45
C ALA A 26 -0.13 6.19 10.97
N GLU A 27 -1.14 6.92 10.47
CA GLU A 27 -2.38 6.34 9.94
C GLU A 27 -2.15 5.78 8.54
N VAL A 28 -2.65 4.57 8.30
CA VAL A 28 -2.56 3.92 6.99
C VAL A 28 -3.49 4.62 6.01
N LEU A 29 -2.98 4.92 4.83
CA LEU A 29 -3.77 5.48 3.74
C LEU A 29 -4.73 4.41 3.21
N THR A 30 -6.03 4.68 3.27
CA THR A 30 -7.07 3.73 2.84
C THR A 30 -7.98 4.30 1.76
N PHE A 31 -8.49 3.42 0.89
CA PHE A 31 -9.33 3.75 -0.24
C PHE A 31 -10.62 2.92 -0.24
N ASP A 32 -11.74 3.52 -0.67
CA ASP A 32 -13.06 2.88 -0.69
C ASP A 32 -13.32 2.00 -1.94
N THR A 33 -12.46 2.11 -2.95
CA THR A 33 -12.54 1.37 -4.22
C THR A 33 -11.32 0.45 -4.33
N TYR A 34 -11.38 -0.63 -5.11
CA TYR A 34 -10.18 -1.38 -5.48
C TYR A 34 -9.63 -0.79 -6.78
N GLU A 35 -8.36 -0.39 -6.78
CA GLU A 35 -7.60 0.01 -7.96
C GLU A 35 -6.20 -0.61 -7.86
N GLU A 36 -5.45 -0.69 -8.95
CA GLU A 36 -4.07 -1.17 -8.90
C GLU A 36 -3.21 -0.13 -8.13
N ALA A 37 -2.08 -0.56 -7.55
CA ALA A 37 -1.32 0.34 -6.68
C ALA A 37 -0.71 1.54 -7.42
N ASP A 38 -0.42 1.36 -8.71
CA ASP A 38 0.03 2.39 -9.64
C ASP A 38 -1.07 3.42 -9.97
N ASP A 39 -2.35 3.04 -9.94
CA ASP A 39 -3.48 3.95 -10.14
C ASP A 39 -3.64 4.96 -8.99
N TYR A 40 -3.30 4.57 -7.76
CA TYR A 40 -3.41 5.44 -6.60
C TYR A 40 -2.36 6.54 -6.55
N ASN A 41 -1.18 6.28 -7.11
CA ASN A 41 -0.11 7.26 -7.17
C ASN A 41 0.90 6.85 -8.24
N TYR A 42 0.72 7.37 -9.45
CA TYR A 42 1.59 7.11 -10.61
C TYR A 42 3.07 7.41 -10.31
N GLU A 43 3.36 8.37 -9.42
CA GLU A 43 4.72 8.73 -9.02
C GLU A 43 5.26 7.85 -7.88
N PHE A 44 4.42 7.07 -7.20
CA PHE A 44 4.81 6.30 -6.02
C PHE A 44 5.73 5.13 -6.36
N GLU A 45 5.37 4.30 -7.34
CA GLU A 45 6.22 3.20 -7.80
C GLU A 45 7.57 3.70 -8.34
N ASP A 46 7.58 4.88 -8.98
CA ASP A 46 8.80 5.49 -9.52
C ASP A 46 9.77 5.98 -8.43
N ILE A 47 9.28 6.28 -7.22
CA ILE A 47 10.12 6.65 -6.06
C ILE A 47 10.47 5.45 -5.18
N LEU A 48 9.83 4.29 -5.39
CA LEU A 48 10.20 3.09 -4.66
C LEU A 48 11.64 2.71 -5.00
N THR A 49 12.40 2.34 -3.97
CA THR A 49 13.76 1.87 -4.17
C THR A 49 13.74 0.54 -4.92
N ASP A 50 14.69 0.33 -5.83
CA ASP A 50 14.87 -0.93 -6.54
C ASP A 50 14.75 -2.15 -5.61
N GLY A 51 13.88 -3.08 -5.97
CA GLY A 51 13.61 -4.29 -5.18
C GLY A 51 12.41 -4.19 -4.24
N LEU A 52 11.78 -3.03 -4.13
CA LEU A 52 10.44 -2.90 -3.57
C LEU A 52 9.38 -3.12 -4.65
N THR A 53 8.23 -3.68 -4.26
CA THR A 53 7.04 -3.82 -5.11
C THR A 53 5.83 -3.41 -4.31
N SER A 54 4.83 -2.76 -4.91
CA SER A 54 3.56 -2.51 -4.21
C SER A 54 2.35 -3.17 -4.84
N ARG A 55 1.27 -3.31 -4.05
CA ARG A 55 -0.03 -3.82 -4.48
C ARG A 55 -1.15 -3.33 -3.57
N ALA A 56 -2.36 -3.22 -4.12
CA ALA A 56 -3.54 -2.96 -3.32
C ALA A 56 -4.00 -4.24 -2.58
N VAL A 57 -4.28 -4.10 -1.28
CA VAL A 57 -4.72 -5.18 -0.38
C VAL A 57 -5.93 -4.73 0.41
N LYS A 58 -6.76 -5.67 0.90
CA LYS A 58 -7.87 -5.32 1.78
C LYS A 58 -7.35 -4.98 3.18
N THR A 59 -7.84 -3.90 3.78
CA THR A 59 -7.41 -3.50 5.14
C THR A 59 -7.75 -4.55 6.19
N SER A 60 -8.82 -5.32 5.98
CA SER A 60 -9.22 -6.43 6.86
C SER A 60 -8.18 -7.54 6.98
N GLU A 61 -7.21 -7.61 6.06
CA GLU A 61 -6.10 -8.58 6.14
C GLU A 61 -5.07 -8.21 7.24
N TYR A 62 -5.03 -6.94 7.65
CA TYR A 62 -4.04 -6.39 8.58
C TYR A 62 -4.67 -5.83 9.86
N PHE A 63 -5.88 -5.29 9.76
CA PHE A 63 -6.60 -4.66 10.85
C PHE A 63 -7.92 -5.42 11.08
N ASN A 64 -7.99 -6.19 12.17
CA ASN A 64 -9.21 -6.86 12.62
C ASN A 64 -10.01 -5.98 13.58
#